data_AF-A0A7J8PY16-F1
#
_entry.id   AF-A0A7J8PY16-F1
#
_cell.length_a   1.000
_cell.length_b   1.000
_cell.length_c   1.000
_cell.angle_alpha   90.00
_cell.angle_beta   90.00
_cell.angle_gamma   90.00
#
_symmetry.space_group_name_H-M   'P 1'
#
loop_
_entity.id
_entity.type
_entity.pdbx_description
1 polymer ?
#
loop_
_entity_poly.entity_id
_entity_poly.type
_entity_poly.pdbx_seq_one_letter_code
_entity_poly.pdbx_strand_id
1 'polypeptide(L)'
;SSDVESTIAAVRALSATTVSTGQADLTNLFRLAAHEAKKSRAQNRILRVILIYCRSSIRPHHQWPVNQKLFTLDVMYLHDKPGPDNCPQAVYDALVDALEHVSEYEGYIHESGHGLPRTLFRFMSMLLSHPQQRCPQDDCDIPKPLMKKSAESANGEDNNVHVSTSR
;
A
#
# COMPACT_ATOMS: atom_id res chain seq x y z
N SER A 1 -12.79 -17.12 -3.60
CA SER A 1 -14.06 -16.71 -2.98
C SER A 1 -14.32 -15.27 -3.38
N SER A 2 -15.55 -14.92 -3.74
CA SER A 2 -15.99 -13.53 -3.96
C SER A 2 -16.91 -13.04 -2.84
N ASP A 3 -16.96 -13.79 -1.72
CA ASP A 3 -17.78 -13.46 -0.56
C ASP A 3 -17.09 -12.39 0.30
N VAL A 4 -17.52 -11.15 0.10
CA VAL A 4 -17.01 -9.97 0.80
C VAL A 4 -17.45 -9.99 2.27
N GLU A 5 -18.66 -10.44 2.58
CA GLU A 5 -19.20 -10.42 3.95
C GLU A 5 -18.45 -11.39 4.85
N SER A 6 -18.12 -12.59 4.35
CA SER A 6 -17.25 -13.53 5.08
C SER A 6 -15.88 -12.93 5.38
N THR A 7 -15.30 -12.19 4.41
CA THR A 7 -14.01 -11.52 4.59
C THR A 7 -14.10 -10.41 5.65
N ILE A 8 -15.15 -9.58 5.60
CA ILE A 8 -15.40 -8.53 6.60
C ILE A 8 -15.55 -9.13 7.99
N ALA A 9 -16.32 -10.22 8.13
CA ALA A 9 -16.51 -10.92 9.39
C ALA A 9 -15.18 -11.46 9.93
N ALA A 10 -14.37 -12.10 9.08
CA ALA A 10 -13.06 -12.63 9.46
C ALA A 10 -12.11 -11.52 9.92
N VAL A 11 -12.05 -10.38 9.21
CA VAL A 11 -11.20 -9.23 9.57
C VAL A 11 -11.65 -8.62 10.90
N ARG A 12 -12.96 -8.48 11.15
CA ARG A 12 -13.50 -7.97 12.41
C ARG A 12 -13.25 -8.91 13.60
N ALA A 13 -13.08 -10.21 13.34
CA ALA A 13 -12.78 -11.20 14.37
C ALA A 13 -11.28 -11.25 14.73
N LEU A 14 -10.39 -10.59 13.97
CA LEU A 14 -8.97 -10.53 14.29
C LEU A 14 -8.76 -9.78 15.61
N SER A 15 -7.99 -10.39 16.50
CA SER A 15 -7.54 -9.77 17.74
C SER A 15 -6.03 -9.66 17.73
N ALA A 16 -5.50 -8.56 18.25
CA ALA A 16 -4.06 -8.41 18.41
C ALA A 16 -3.55 -9.47 19.40
N THR A 17 -2.64 -10.33 18.94
CA THR A 17 -1.98 -11.28 19.83
C THR A 17 -0.99 -10.51 20.71
N THR A 18 -1.12 -10.64 22.03
CA THR A 18 -0.21 -10.00 23.00
C THR A 18 1.17 -10.65 23.05
N VAL A 19 1.32 -11.85 22.47
CA VAL A 19 2.59 -12.56 22.37
C VAL A 19 3.25 -12.19 21.05
N SER A 20 4.34 -11.42 21.14
CA SER A 20 5.23 -11.22 20.00
C SER A 20 5.91 -12.55 19.70
N THR A 21 5.53 -13.20 18.60
CA THR A 21 6.31 -14.31 18.06
C THR A 21 7.62 -13.73 17.56
N GLY A 22 8.73 -14.14 18.16
CA GLY A 22 10.05 -13.52 17.96
C GLY A 22 10.60 -13.58 16.53
N GLN A 23 9.91 -14.23 15.60
CA GLN A 23 10.33 -14.33 14.20
C GLN A 23 9.26 -13.81 13.24
N ALA A 24 9.74 -13.30 12.11
CA ALA A 24 8.95 -12.79 11.00
C ALA A 24 9.29 -13.60 9.74
N ASP A 25 9.07 -14.91 9.81
CA ASP A 25 9.33 -15.81 8.69
C ASP A 25 8.21 -15.75 7.64
N LEU A 26 8.51 -15.17 6.48
CA LEU A 26 7.58 -15.10 5.35
C LEU A 26 7.61 -16.36 4.47
N THR A 27 8.48 -17.34 4.75
CA THR A 27 8.67 -18.52 3.89
C THR A 27 7.37 -19.29 3.67
N ASN A 28 6.61 -19.59 4.72
CA ASN A 28 5.37 -20.34 4.59
C ASN A 28 4.27 -19.53 3.91
N LEU A 29 4.23 -18.21 4.13
CA LEU A 29 3.34 -17.31 3.40
C LEU A 29 3.64 -17.37 1.89
N PHE A 30 4.92 -17.32 1.51
CA PHE A 30 5.31 -17.39 0.09
C PHE A 30 5.02 -18.74 -0.54
N ARG A 31 5.22 -19.85 0.19
CA ARG A 31 4.84 -21.20 -0.28
C ARG A 31 3.35 -21.30 -0.55
N LEU A 32 2.53 -20.80 0.37
CA LEU A 32 1.07 -20.78 0.23
C LEU A 32 0.65 -19.89 -0.95
N ALA A 33 1.18 -18.68 -1.02
CA ALA A 33 0.90 -17.74 -2.11
C ALA A 33 1.29 -18.33 -3.48
N ALA A 34 2.46 -18.96 -3.59
CA ALA A 34 2.88 -19.61 -4.83
C ALA A 34 1.96 -20.77 -5.24
N HIS A 35 1.50 -21.58 -4.28
CA HIS A 35 0.52 -22.64 -4.53
C HIS A 35 -0.80 -22.06 -5.08
N GLU A 36 -1.35 -21.07 -4.39
CA GLU A 36 -2.59 -20.40 -4.81
C GLU A 36 -2.43 -19.63 -6.13
N ALA A 37 -1.24 -19.12 -6.42
CA ALA A 37 -0.93 -18.43 -7.67
C ALA A 37 -0.91 -19.39 -8.86
N LYS A 38 -0.35 -20.60 -8.69
CA LYS A 38 -0.42 -21.65 -9.72
C LYS A 38 -1.87 -22.05 -10.01
N LYS A 39 -2.67 -22.24 -8.96
CA LYS A 39 -4.11 -22.53 -9.08
C LYS A 39 -4.88 -21.40 -9.76
N SER A 40 -4.55 -20.15 -9.44
CA SER A 40 -5.16 -18.96 -10.05
C SER A 40 -4.81 -18.86 -11.54
N ARG A 41 -3.55 -19.09 -11.92
CA ARG A 41 -3.11 -19.10 -13.33
C ARG A 41 -3.81 -20.18 -14.16
N ALA A 42 -4.06 -21.36 -13.60
CA ALA A 42 -4.83 -22.41 -14.29
C ALA A 42 -6.26 -21.96 -14.63
N GLN A 43 -6.76 -20.89 -14.02
CA GLN A 43 -8.05 -20.27 -14.28
C GLN A 43 -7.94 -18.91 -14.96
N ASN A 44 -6.78 -18.61 -15.55
CA ASN A 44 -6.46 -17.34 -16.21
C ASN A 44 -6.61 -16.12 -15.28
N ARG A 45 -6.22 -16.26 -14.01
CA ARG A 45 -6.23 -15.20 -12.98
C ARG A 45 -4.83 -15.01 -12.40
N ILE A 46 -4.52 -13.77 -12.00
CA ILE A 46 -3.30 -13.47 -11.23
C ILE A 46 -3.58 -13.53 -9.73
N LEU A 47 -2.54 -13.77 -8.93
CA LEU A 47 -2.61 -13.63 -7.48
C LEU A 47 -1.78 -12.43 -7.05
N ARG A 48 -2.38 -11.58 -6.21
CA ARG A 48 -1.71 -10.48 -5.51
C ARG A 48 -1.82 -10.69 -4.01
N VAL A 49 -0.71 -10.49 -3.31
CA VAL A 49 -0.64 -10.50 -1.85
C VAL A 49 -0.37 -9.08 -1.39
N ILE A 50 -1.16 -8.56 -0.45
CA ILE A 50 -0.90 -7.28 0.21
C ILE A 50 -0.49 -7.58 1.65
N LEU A 51 0.75 -7.26 2.00
CA LEU A 51 1.30 -7.44 3.34
C LEU A 51 1.26 -6.12 4.10
N ILE A 52 0.49 -6.06 5.18
CA ILE A 52 0.55 -4.96 6.15
C ILE A 52 1.52 -5.38 7.25
N TYR A 53 2.70 -4.76 7.30
CA TYR A 53 3.75 -5.09 8.25
C TYR A 53 3.91 -3.97 9.28
N CYS A 54 3.75 -4.30 10.57
CA CYS A 54 3.72 -3.30 11.65
C CYS A 54 4.87 -3.42 12.68
N ARG A 55 5.81 -4.36 12.50
CA ARG A 55 6.88 -4.63 13.47
C ARG A 55 8.16 -3.88 13.08
N SER A 56 8.58 -2.90 13.87
CA SER A 56 9.76 -2.08 13.55
C SER A 56 11.08 -2.61 14.12
N SER A 57 11.03 -3.56 15.04
CA SER A 57 12.20 -4.17 15.69
C SER A 57 12.56 -5.56 15.16
N ILE A 58 11.72 -6.14 14.29
CA ILE A 58 11.91 -7.49 13.77
C ILE A 58 12.00 -7.42 12.26
N ARG A 59 13.17 -7.76 11.73
CA ARG A 59 13.41 -7.89 10.30
C ARG A 59 12.68 -9.13 9.75
N PRO A 60 11.83 -8.99 8.72
CA PRO A 60 11.28 -10.16 8.03
C PRO A 60 12.39 -10.93 7.32
N HIS A 61 12.26 -12.25 7.30
CA HIS A 61 13.18 -13.13 6.62
C HIS A 61 12.41 -14.19 5.85
N HIS A 62 13.05 -14.75 4.83
CA HIS A 62 12.47 -15.79 4.00
C HIS A 62 13.55 -16.69 3.41
N GLN A 63 13.18 -17.93 3.12
CA GLN A 63 13.98 -18.85 2.31
C GLN A 63 13.19 -19.16 1.04
N TRP A 64 13.44 -18.39 0.00
CA TRP A 64 12.73 -18.50 -1.28
C TRP A 64 13.71 -18.76 -2.42
N PRO A 65 13.40 -19.65 -3.37
CA PRO A 65 14.25 -19.85 -4.53
C PRO A 65 14.38 -18.58 -5.37
N VAL A 66 15.62 -18.26 -5.76
CA VAL A 66 15.89 -17.20 -6.74
C VAL A 66 15.18 -17.56 -8.05
N ASN A 67 14.47 -16.59 -8.66
CA ASN A 67 13.69 -16.72 -9.90
C ASN A 67 12.28 -17.33 -9.81
N GLN A 68 11.71 -17.54 -8.61
CA GLN A 68 10.32 -17.98 -8.48
C GLN A 68 9.36 -16.80 -8.25
N LYS A 69 9.04 -16.08 -9.32
CA LYS A 69 8.12 -14.92 -9.32
C LYS A 69 6.73 -15.31 -9.78
N LEU A 70 5.94 -15.87 -8.87
CA LEU A 70 4.63 -16.45 -9.20
C LEU A 70 3.44 -15.57 -8.80
N PHE A 71 3.61 -14.59 -7.94
CA PHE A 71 2.54 -13.68 -7.52
C PHE A 71 3.11 -12.28 -7.44
N THR A 72 2.27 -11.27 -7.25
CA THR A 72 2.75 -9.90 -6.94
C THR A 72 2.61 -9.64 -5.45
N LEU A 73 3.66 -9.14 -4.82
CA LEU A 73 3.62 -8.69 -3.42
C LEU A 73 3.56 -7.16 -3.40
N ASP A 74 2.58 -6.61 -2.70
CA ASP A 74 2.56 -5.21 -2.28
C ASP A 74 2.74 -5.15 -0.76
N VAL A 75 3.44 -4.13 -0.26
CA VAL A 75 3.72 -3.96 1.16
C VAL A 75 3.26 -2.59 1.65
N MET A 76 2.62 -2.59 2.81
CA MET A 76 2.37 -1.40 3.61
C MET A 76 3.14 -1.55 4.92
N TYR A 77 4.25 -0.82 5.04
CA TYR A 77 5.08 -0.81 6.23
C TYR A 77 4.70 0.34 7.17
N LEU A 78 4.12 0.00 8.31
CA LEU A 78 3.69 0.96 9.32
C LEU A 78 4.57 0.79 10.55
N HIS A 79 5.21 1.86 11.01
CA HIS A 79 6.14 1.75 12.11
C HIS A 79 6.15 3.00 12.98
N ASP A 80 6.71 2.88 14.17
CA ASP A 80 7.09 4.04 14.97
C ASP A 80 8.40 4.65 14.46
N LYS A 81 8.69 5.89 14.87
CA LYS A 81 9.97 6.53 14.57
C LYS A 81 11.16 5.67 15.02
N PRO A 82 12.32 5.80 14.35
CA PRO A 82 13.56 5.18 14.81
C PRO A 82 13.84 5.51 16.28
N GLY A 83 14.20 4.48 17.04
CA GLY A 83 14.54 4.55 18.46
C GLY A 83 15.49 3.42 18.84
N PRO A 84 15.97 3.37 20.09
CA PRO A 84 16.96 2.38 20.53
C PRO A 84 16.46 0.93 20.42
N ASP A 85 15.16 0.72 20.49
CA ASP A 85 14.54 -0.61 20.53
C ASP A 85 14.01 -1.09 19.16
N ASN A 86 14.27 -0.34 18.08
CA ASN A 86 13.79 -0.69 16.74
C ASN A 86 14.81 -0.39 15.62
N CYS A 87 14.55 -0.90 14.43
CA CYS A 87 15.44 -0.79 13.27
C CYS A 87 14.64 -0.63 11.95
N PRO A 88 13.78 0.40 11.83
CA PRO A 88 12.83 0.49 10.72
C PRO A 88 13.46 0.51 9.34
N GLN A 89 14.66 1.10 9.18
CA GLN A 89 15.39 1.04 7.92
C GLN A 89 15.75 -0.40 7.53
N ALA A 90 16.33 -1.17 8.46
CA ALA A 90 16.71 -2.56 8.21
C ALA A 90 15.48 -3.44 7.93
N VAL A 91 14.33 -3.10 8.50
CA VAL A 91 13.05 -3.75 8.19
C VAL A 91 12.57 -3.38 6.79
N TYR A 92 12.60 -2.09 6.44
CA TYR A 92 12.24 -1.60 5.10
C TYR A 92 13.09 -2.26 4.02
N ASP A 93 14.42 -2.28 4.19
CA ASP A 93 15.35 -2.90 3.23
C ASP A 93 15.03 -4.39 3.02
N ALA A 94 14.66 -5.10 4.10
CA ALA A 94 14.27 -6.51 4.02
C ALA A 94 12.92 -6.74 3.33
N LEU A 95 12.00 -5.78 3.45
CA LEU A 95 10.73 -5.82 2.74
C LEU A 95 10.94 -5.56 1.25
N VAL A 96 11.76 -4.58 0.88
CA VAL A 96 12.17 -4.31 -0.52
C VAL A 96 12.81 -5.56 -1.12
N ASP A 97 13.76 -6.16 -0.42
CA ASP A 97 14.40 -7.41 -0.85
C ASP A 97 13.36 -8.52 -1.09
N ALA A 98 12.42 -8.71 -0.15
CA ALA A 98 11.36 -9.70 -0.30
C ALA A 98 10.43 -9.42 -1.51
N LEU A 99 10.06 -8.15 -1.73
CA LEU A 99 9.29 -7.69 -2.89
C LEU A 99 9.99 -8.04 -4.20
N GLU A 100 11.27 -7.71 -4.33
CA GLU A 100 12.08 -7.97 -5.52
C GLU A 100 12.19 -9.47 -5.82
N HIS A 101 12.32 -10.29 -4.78
CA HIS A 101 12.49 -11.74 -4.90
C HIS A 101 11.24 -12.46 -5.40
N VAL A 102 10.04 -12.05 -4.97
CA VAL A 102 8.80 -12.83 -5.21
C VAL A 102 7.87 -12.25 -6.27
N SER A 103 7.99 -10.95 -6.60
CA SER A 103 6.98 -10.25 -7.39
C SER A 103 7.13 -10.47 -8.89
N GLU A 104 6.07 -10.96 -9.53
CA GLU A 104 5.92 -11.12 -10.98
C GLU A 104 5.81 -9.79 -11.72
N TYR A 105 4.94 -8.91 -11.25
CA TYR A 105 4.87 -7.50 -11.67
C TYR A 105 5.58 -6.64 -10.62
N GLU A 106 5.91 -5.40 -10.97
CA GLU A 106 6.43 -4.44 -9.98
C GLU A 106 5.50 -4.40 -8.78
N GLY A 107 6.04 -4.68 -7.59
CA GLY A 107 5.30 -4.61 -6.35
C GLY A 107 5.50 -3.25 -5.69
N TYR A 108 4.44 -2.71 -5.10
CA TYR A 108 4.48 -1.41 -4.44
C TYR A 108 4.86 -1.57 -2.97
N ILE A 109 5.66 -0.65 -2.45
CA ILE A 109 5.95 -0.52 -1.02
C ILE A 109 5.63 0.89 -0.51
N HIS A 110 4.69 0.97 0.42
CA HIS A 110 4.31 2.22 1.08
C HIS A 110 4.74 2.20 2.54
N GLU A 111 5.45 3.24 2.99
CA GLU A 111 5.93 3.38 4.36
C GLU A 111 5.24 4.54 5.08
N SER A 112 4.95 4.38 6.38
CA SER A 112 4.53 5.49 7.24
C SER A 112 4.97 5.29 8.70
N GLY A 113 5.77 6.25 9.19
CA GLY A 113 6.24 6.32 10.58
C GLY A 113 5.23 6.91 11.59
N HIS A 114 4.04 7.30 11.14
CA HIS A 114 3.09 8.10 11.93
C HIS A 114 1.66 7.54 11.99
N GLY A 115 1.39 6.42 11.32
CA GLY A 115 0.14 5.65 11.48
C GLY A 115 -1.18 6.39 11.23
N LEU A 116 -1.16 7.60 10.66
CA LEU A 116 -2.36 8.42 10.50
C LEU A 116 -3.38 7.68 9.63
N PRO A 117 -4.66 7.57 10.06
CA PRO A 117 -5.70 6.89 9.28
C PRO A 117 -5.81 7.40 7.85
N ARG A 118 -5.66 8.72 7.64
CA ARG A 118 -5.67 9.33 6.30
C ARG A 118 -4.59 8.76 5.38
N THR A 119 -3.38 8.53 5.89
CA THR A 119 -2.28 7.96 5.12
C THR A 119 -2.56 6.49 4.80
N LEU A 120 -3.12 5.74 5.75
CA LEU A 120 -3.53 4.36 5.52
C LEU A 120 -4.58 4.25 4.40
N PHE A 121 -5.65 5.05 4.46
CA PHE A 121 -6.69 5.05 3.43
C PHE A 121 -6.16 5.44 2.05
N ARG A 122 -5.21 6.38 2.01
CA ARG A 122 -4.51 6.77 0.78
C ARG A 122 -3.77 5.59 0.17
N PHE A 123 -2.93 4.90 0.95
CA PHE A 123 -2.20 3.72 0.46
C PHE A 123 -3.15 2.60 0.00
N MET A 124 -4.19 2.31 0.78
CA MET A 124 -5.20 1.30 0.40
C MET A 124 -5.90 1.64 -0.93
N SER A 125 -6.15 2.92 -1.18
CA SER A 125 -6.78 3.40 -2.42
C SER A 125 -5.84 3.26 -3.63
N MET A 126 -4.55 3.56 -3.48
CA MET A 126 -3.54 3.35 -4.54
C MET A 126 -3.44 1.87 -4.93
N LEU A 127 -3.52 0.98 -3.92
CA LEU A 127 -3.50 -0.45 -4.12
C LEU A 127 -4.80 -1.00 -4.75
N LEU A 128 -5.83 -0.21 -5.06
CA LEU A 128 -6.97 -0.72 -5.84
C LEU A 128 -6.62 -0.97 -7.30
N SER A 129 -5.54 -0.35 -7.80
CA SER A 129 -5.07 -0.52 -9.17
C SER A 129 -4.64 -1.97 -9.47
N HIS A 130 -4.96 -2.44 -10.68
CA HIS A 130 -4.58 -3.79 -11.12
C HIS A 130 -3.06 -3.85 -11.37
N PRO A 131 -2.32 -4.89 -10.91
CA PRO A 131 -0.86 -4.97 -11.06
C PRO A 131 -0.33 -4.77 -12.48
N GLN A 132 -1.05 -5.23 -13.50
CA GLN A 132 -0.66 -5.07 -14.91
C GLN A 132 -1.05 -3.72 -15.54
N GLN A 133 -1.87 -2.92 -14.87
CA GLN A 133 -2.44 -1.69 -15.42
C GLN A 133 -1.99 -0.43 -14.68
N ARG A 134 -1.33 -0.59 -13.52
CA ARG A 134 -0.75 0.53 -12.77
C ARG A 134 0.59 0.95 -13.40
N CYS A 135 0.90 2.24 -13.28
CA CYS A 135 2.22 2.77 -13.64
C CYS A 135 3.29 2.30 -12.63
N PRO A 136 4.57 2.58 -12.86
CA PRO A 136 5.58 2.44 -11.82
C PRO A 136 5.24 3.28 -10.58
N GLN A 137 5.67 2.84 -9.40
CA GLN A 137 5.34 3.53 -8.16
C GLN A 137 5.88 4.97 -8.13
N ASP A 138 7.06 5.18 -8.71
CA ASP A 138 7.70 6.51 -8.79
C ASP A 138 6.92 7.48 -9.69
N ASP A 139 6.16 6.96 -10.65
CA ASP A 139 5.31 7.73 -11.56
C ASP A 139 3.88 7.90 -11.03
N CYS A 140 3.57 7.35 -9.85
CA CYS A 140 2.24 7.35 -9.27
C CYS A 140 1.92 8.72 -8.65
N ASP A 141 1.65 9.70 -9.50
CA ASP A 141 1.13 11.00 -9.08
C ASP A 141 -0.30 10.87 -8.57
N ILE A 142 -0.49 11.11 -7.27
CA ILE A 142 -1.85 11.22 -6.74
C ILE A 142 -2.43 12.56 -7.21
N PRO A 143 -3.65 12.58 -7.80
CA PRO A 143 -4.34 13.82 -8.08
C PRO A 143 -4.33 14.69 -6.83
N LYS A 144 -3.74 15.89 -6.94
CA LYS A 144 -3.74 16.86 -5.85
C LYS A 144 -5.17 16.98 -5.34
N PRO A 145 -5.40 16.99 -4.02
CA PRO A 145 -6.74 17.18 -3.49
C PRO A 145 -7.35 18.38 -4.20
N LEU A 146 -8.57 18.21 -4.73
CA LEU A 146 -9.37 19.30 -5.26
C LEU A 146 -9.62 20.25 -4.07
N MET A 147 -8.65 21.13 -3.77
CA MET A 147 -8.82 22.12 -2.73
C MET A 147 -10.02 22.95 -3.16
N LYS A 148 -11.00 22.99 -2.25
CA LYS A 148 -12.27 23.72 -2.33
C LYS A 148 -12.21 24.82 -3.38
N LYS A 149 -13.13 24.80 -4.35
CA LYS A 149 -13.52 26.02 -5.04
C LYS A 149 -13.80 27.03 -3.91
N SER A 150 -12.86 27.96 -3.71
CA SER A 150 -13.05 29.07 -2.81
C SER A 150 -14.38 29.66 -3.24
N ALA A 151 -15.35 29.72 -2.33
CA ALA A 151 -16.50 30.58 -2.58
C ALA A 151 -15.89 31.96 -2.79
N GLU A 152 -15.85 32.42 -4.05
CA GLU A 152 -15.64 33.82 -4.35
C GLU A 152 -16.66 34.56 -3.51
N SER A 153 -16.17 35.32 -2.54
CA SER A 153 -16.97 36.22 -1.73
C SER A 153 -17.64 37.20 -2.69
N ALA A 154 -18.89 36.92 -3.03
CA ALA A 154 -19.80 37.87 -3.64
C ALA A 154 -20.18 38.91 -2.58
N ASN A 155 -19.29 39.88 -2.36
CA ASN A 155 -19.69 41.18 -1.86
C ASN A 155 -19.75 42.11 -3.07
N GLY A 156 -20.97 42.31 -3.56
CA GLY A 156 -21.26 43.45 -4.41
C GLY A 156 -21.19 44.73 -3.60
N GLU A 157 -20.71 45.80 -4.24
CA GLU A 157 -21.29 47.15 -4.16
C GLU A 157 -20.64 48.00 -5.26
N ASP A 158 -21.42 48.18 -6.32
CA ASP A 158 -21.75 49.43 -7.02
C ASP A 158 -20.71 50.45 -7.52
N ASN A 159 -20.94 50.81 -8.79
CA ASN A 159 -20.74 52.11 -9.43
C ASN A 159 -19.30 52.59 -9.69
N ASN A 160 -18.83 52.41 -10.93
CA ASN A 160 -18.93 53.54 -11.87
C ASN A 160 -18.69 53.12 -13.32
N VAL A 161 -19.63 53.52 -14.17
CA VAL A 161 -19.54 53.50 -15.62
C VAL A 161 -18.47 54.51 -16.05
N HIS A 162 -17.50 54.10 -16.87
CA HIS A 162 -16.93 55.02 -17.85
C HIS A 162 -16.69 54.31 -19.18
N VAL A 163 -17.43 54.78 -20.17
CA VAL A 163 -17.45 54.34 -21.56
C VAL A 163 -16.15 54.73 -22.28
N SER A 164 -15.75 53.88 -23.22
CA SER A 164 -14.65 53.99 -24.17
C SER A 164 -14.53 55.35 -24.86
N THR A 165 -13.32 55.71 -25.28
CA THR A 165 -13.08 56.15 -26.67
C THR A 165 -11.62 55.92 -27.05
N SER A 166 -11.43 55.29 -28.21
CA SER A 166 -10.15 55.19 -28.91
C SER A 166 -9.77 56.53 -29.54
N ARG A 167 -8.53 56.97 -29.32
CA ARG A 167 -7.57 57.39 -30.35
C ARG A 167 -6.20 57.62 -29.73
#